data_AF-A0A7X2LZQ3-F1
#
_entry.id   AF-A0A7X2LZQ3-F1
#
_cell.length_a   1.000
_cell.length_b   1.000
_cell.length_c   1.000
_cell.angle_alpha   90.00
_cell.angle_beta   90.00
_cell.angle_gamma   90.00
#
_symmetry.space_group_name_H-M   'P 1'
#
loop_
_entity.id
_entity.type
_entity.pdbx_description
1 polymer ?
#
loop_
_entity_poly.entity_id
_entity_poly.type
_entity_poly.pdbx_seq_one_letter_code
_entity_poly.pdbx_strand_id
1 'polypeptide(L)'
;MDERLMEGIKEAGYLNTQKSHRYRPIIRYMYDKTMAYSPLVLPSEMIGYLNQFPFFQDYSEEELIGDLNSLVKSNNMEQIQDKGKVKTYEEYKRNRYRYKLTPHTIELEKALINMESNLQSIRGSLEKSLTDRLLEELEKLFSQSLSPEVTKAEAQKINDKWESLFERFNKLISDAGLYLSHINGDKLELIMRTESFIIFKNAFVDYLQNFISALKKNTDKIKANLNEINDEKIDSIIEALILHQRSIPRLV
;
A
#
# COMPACT_ATOMS: atom_id res chain seq x y z
N MET A 1 -24.85 -12.40 4.55
CA MET A 1 -23.77 -11.44 4.85
C MET A 1 -22.99 -12.03 6.02
N ASP A 2 -21.67 -12.11 5.93
CA ASP A 2 -20.85 -12.68 7.02
C ASP A 2 -21.04 -11.85 8.29
N GLU A 3 -21.54 -12.44 9.37
CA GLU A 3 -21.83 -11.75 10.64
C GLU A 3 -20.58 -11.07 11.21
N ARG A 4 -19.38 -11.58 10.89
CA ARG A 4 -18.09 -10.98 11.29
C ARG A 4 -17.87 -9.57 10.73
N LEU A 5 -18.55 -9.21 9.63
CA LEU A 5 -18.48 -7.85 9.07
C LEU A 5 -19.32 -6.83 9.86
N MET A 6 -20.19 -7.29 10.77
CA MET A 6 -21.00 -6.44 11.64
C MET A 6 -20.35 -6.22 13.01
N GLU A 7 -19.31 -6.99 13.36
CA GLU A 7 -18.58 -6.84 14.61
C GLU A 7 -17.48 -5.76 14.49
N GLY A 8 -17.31 -4.99 15.56
CA GLY A 8 -16.22 -4.01 15.64
C GLY A 8 -14.85 -4.69 15.76
N ILE A 9 -13.86 -4.14 15.06
CA ILE A 9 -12.46 -4.60 15.17
C ILE A 9 -11.86 -4.08 16.48
N LYS A 10 -11.82 -4.94 17.50
CA LYS A 10 -11.35 -4.57 18.85
C LYS A 10 -9.91 -4.07 18.86
N GLU A 11 -9.07 -4.68 18.03
CA GLU A 11 -7.66 -4.35 17.85
C GLU A 11 -7.51 -2.92 17.33
N ALA A 12 -8.40 -2.44 16.44
CA ALA A 12 -8.35 -1.06 15.94
C ALA A 12 -8.78 -0.01 16.99
N GLY A 13 -9.30 -0.43 18.15
CA GLY A 13 -9.79 0.45 19.20
C GLY A 13 -8.75 1.45 19.71
N TYR A 14 -7.46 1.09 19.74
CA TYR A 14 -6.41 1.99 20.22
C TYR A 14 -6.26 3.26 19.35
N LEU A 15 -6.79 3.27 18.12
CA LEU A 15 -6.73 4.40 17.20
C LEU A 15 -7.73 5.51 17.54
N ASN A 16 -8.81 5.18 18.27
CA ASN A 16 -9.91 6.11 18.53
C ASN A 16 -10.29 6.14 20.02
N THR A 17 -9.31 6.44 20.87
CA THR A 17 -9.47 6.60 22.32
C THR A 17 -8.84 7.91 22.77
N GLN A 18 -9.22 8.39 23.96
CA GLN A 18 -8.56 9.56 24.56
C GLN A 18 -7.05 9.35 24.78
N LYS A 19 -6.62 8.09 24.91
CA LYS A 19 -5.21 7.68 25.10
C LYS A 19 -4.49 7.31 23.80
N SER A 20 -5.11 7.50 22.63
CA SER A 20 -4.49 7.15 21.35
C SER A 20 -3.13 7.82 21.14
N HIS A 21 -2.96 9.04 21.65
CA HIS A 21 -1.69 9.76 21.61
C HIS A 21 -0.56 9.05 22.36
N ARG A 22 -0.86 8.19 23.35
CA ARG A 22 0.12 7.33 24.05
C ARG A 22 0.25 5.96 23.38
N TYR A 23 -0.87 5.36 22.98
CA TYR A 23 -0.88 4.01 22.39
C TYR A 23 -0.18 3.94 21.04
N ARG A 24 -0.38 4.93 20.17
CA ARG A 24 0.19 4.92 18.82
C ARG A 24 1.73 4.93 18.84
N PRO A 25 2.42 5.80 19.61
CA PRO A 25 3.89 5.73 19.73
C PRO A 25 4.42 4.41 20.31
N ILE A 26 3.71 3.82 21.29
CA ILE A 26 4.10 2.51 21.85
C ILE A 26 4.01 1.43 20.76
N ILE A 27 2.88 1.34 20.06
CA ILE A 27 2.69 0.33 19.00
C ILE A 27 3.68 0.54 17.85
N ARG A 28 3.92 1.78 17.43
CA ARG A 28 4.91 2.11 16.38
C ARG A 28 6.31 1.63 16.76
N TYR A 29 6.76 1.95 17.98
CA TYR A 29 8.05 1.49 18.48
C TYR A 29 8.16 -0.04 18.50
N MET A 30 7.11 -0.71 18.98
CA MET A 30 7.05 -2.17 19.03
C MET A 30 7.05 -2.81 17.64
N TYR A 31 6.39 -2.18 16.66
CA TYR A 31 6.40 -2.61 15.28
C TYR A 31 7.81 -2.51 14.68
N ASP A 32 8.51 -1.40 14.89
CA ASP A 32 9.89 -1.22 14.42
C ASP A 32 10.81 -2.29 15.00
N LYS A 33 10.66 -2.60 16.30
CA LYS A 33 11.39 -3.68 16.97
C LYS A 33 11.08 -5.05 16.40
N THR A 34 9.81 -5.30 16.07
CA THR A 34 9.38 -6.54 15.41
C THR A 34 10.03 -6.69 14.03
N MET A 35 10.05 -5.62 13.23
CA MET A 35 10.68 -5.62 11.89
C MET A 35 12.21 -5.75 11.96
N ALA A 36 12.83 -5.28 13.05
CA ALA A 36 14.26 -5.45 13.33
C ALA A 36 14.60 -6.82 13.96
N TYR A 37 13.72 -7.81 13.87
CA TYR A 37 13.88 -9.17 14.44
C TYR A 37 14.06 -9.22 15.97
N SER A 38 13.59 -8.19 16.69
CA SER A 38 13.61 -8.13 18.16
C SER A 38 12.20 -7.90 18.75
N PRO A 39 11.26 -8.85 18.59
CA PRO A 39 9.85 -8.62 18.89
C PRO A 39 9.50 -8.57 20.39
N LEU A 40 10.41 -8.97 21.28
CA LEU A 40 10.18 -9.09 22.73
C LEU A 40 10.85 -7.95 23.49
N VAL A 41 10.06 -6.94 23.85
CA VAL A 41 10.56 -5.66 24.37
C VAL A 41 10.21 -5.50 25.86
N LEU A 42 11.14 -4.93 26.64
CA LEU A 42 10.96 -4.64 28.06
C LEU A 42 10.29 -3.26 28.26
N PRO A 43 9.46 -3.07 29.30
CA PRO A 43 8.90 -1.76 29.65
C PRO A 43 9.95 -0.67 29.84
N SER A 44 11.08 -1.01 30.48
CA SER A 44 12.20 -0.08 30.67
C SER A 44 12.81 0.41 29.35
N GLU A 45 12.75 -0.41 28.29
CA GLU A 45 13.22 -0.03 26.97
C GLU A 45 12.22 0.89 26.26
N MET A 46 10.92 0.57 26.36
CA MET A 46 9.85 1.41 25.81
C MET A 46 9.81 2.79 26.46
N ILE A 47 9.87 2.88 27.80
CA ILE A 47 9.86 4.17 28.49
C ILE A 47 11.11 5.00 28.13
N GLY A 48 12.27 4.35 28.00
CA GLY A 48 13.50 5.00 27.57
C GLY A 48 13.43 5.57 26.14
N TYR A 49 12.68 4.93 25.24
CA TYR A 49 12.38 5.47 23.92
C TYR A 49 11.39 6.63 23.98
N LEU A 50 10.27 6.46 24.69
CA LEU A 50 9.22 7.48 24.77
C LEU A 50 9.72 8.79 25.39
N ASN A 51 10.50 8.71 26.46
CA ASN A 51 11.02 9.89 27.17
C ASN A 51 11.99 10.75 26.34
N GLN A 52 12.38 10.31 25.14
CA GLN A 52 13.15 11.12 24.19
C GLN A 52 12.30 12.23 23.56
N PHE A 53 10.96 12.08 23.58
CA PHE A 53 10.04 13.07 23.03
C PHE A 53 9.54 14.02 24.14
N PRO A 54 9.48 15.34 23.90
CA PRO A 54 9.03 16.32 24.90
C PRO A 54 7.67 16.00 25.52
N PHE A 55 6.77 15.40 24.75
CA PHE A 55 5.43 15.03 25.20
C PHE A 55 5.41 13.97 26.32
N PHE A 56 6.45 13.13 26.42
CA PHE A 56 6.51 12.01 27.37
C PHE A 56 7.47 12.27 28.54
N GLN A 57 7.96 13.49 28.76
CA GLN A 57 8.90 13.76 29.85
C GLN A 57 8.34 13.44 31.24
N ASP A 58 7.05 13.70 31.45
CA ASP A 58 6.34 13.40 32.69
C ASP A 58 5.67 12.01 32.69
N TYR A 59 5.90 11.20 31.65
CA TYR A 59 5.28 9.89 31.51
C TYR A 59 5.99 8.84 32.35
N SER A 60 5.27 8.27 33.32
CA SER A 60 5.84 7.34 34.31
C SER A 60 5.82 5.87 33.86
N GLU A 61 6.69 5.05 34.47
CA GLU A 61 6.68 3.59 34.25
C GLU A 61 5.35 2.96 34.68
N GLU A 62 4.69 3.50 35.72
CA GLU A 62 3.37 3.05 36.17
C GLU A 62 2.27 3.32 35.12
N GLU A 63 2.28 4.51 34.51
CA GLU A 63 1.37 4.83 33.42
C GLU A 63 1.61 3.94 32.21
N LEU A 64 2.87 3.68 31.85
CA LEU A 64 3.23 2.75 30.78
C LEU A 64 2.69 1.35 31.06
N ILE A 65 2.84 0.83 32.27
CA ILE A 65 2.30 -0.48 32.63
C ILE A 65 0.77 -0.49 32.52
N GLY A 66 0.08 0.57 32.97
CA GLY A 66 -1.36 0.70 32.83
C GLY A 66 -1.83 0.71 31.36
N ASP A 67 -1.07 1.39 30.51
CA ASP A 67 -1.34 1.48 29.07
C ASP A 67 -1.04 0.15 28.34
N LEU A 68 0.06 -0.53 28.67
CA LEU A 68 0.38 -1.87 28.17
C LEU A 68 -0.69 -2.90 28.57
N ASN A 69 -1.18 -2.86 29.82
CA ASN A 69 -2.26 -3.73 30.27
C ASN A 69 -3.56 -3.50 29.48
N SER A 70 -3.83 -2.24 29.11
CA SER A 70 -4.99 -1.89 28.27
C SER A 70 -4.82 -2.44 26.85
N LEU A 71 -3.62 -2.32 26.27
CA LEU A 71 -3.29 -2.86 24.96
C LEU A 71 -3.37 -4.40 24.93
N VAL A 72 -2.90 -5.09 25.98
CA VAL A 72 -3.06 -6.55 26.13
C VAL A 72 -4.54 -6.94 26.21
N LYS A 73 -5.35 -6.23 27.00
CA LYS A 73 -6.80 -6.50 27.10
C LYS A 73 -7.54 -6.33 25.77
N SER A 74 -7.10 -5.39 24.94
CA SER A 74 -7.65 -5.15 23.59
C SER A 74 -7.09 -6.08 22.50
N ASN A 75 -6.37 -7.14 22.88
CA ASN A 75 -5.71 -8.09 21.97
C ASN A 75 -4.65 -7.46 21.05
N ASN A 76 -4.14 -6.28 21.43
CA ASN A 76 -3.10 -5.60 20.65
C ASN A 76 -1.69 -6.13 20.95
N MET A 77 -1.48 -6.68 22.15
CA MET A 77 -0.19 -7.16 22.65
C MET A 77 -0.31 -8.45 23.45
N GLU A 78 0.76 -9.22 23.51
CA GLU A 78 0.93 -10.35 24.41
C GLU A 78 1.98 -10.02 25.48
N GLN A 79 1.66 -10.35 26.73
CA GLN A 79 2.58 -10.26 27.86
C GLN A 79 3.23 -11.64 28.11
N ILE A 80 4.56 -11.69 28.10
CA ILE A 80 5.34 -12.91 28.27
C ILE A 80 6.23 -12.78 29.50
N GLN A 81 6.21 -13.77 30.38
CA GLN A 81 7.10 -13.81 31.54
C GLN A 81 8.55 -14.06 31.10
N ASP A 82 9.47 -13.18 31.50
CA ASP A 82 10.91 -13.35 31.28
C ASP A 82 11.46 -14.36 32.29
N LYS A 83 12.03 -15.46 31.79
CA LYS A 83 12.69 -16.51 32.60
C LYS A 83 14.22 -16.37 32.62
N GLY A 84 14.75 -15.21 32.24
CA GLY A 84 16.19 -14.96 32.16
C GLY A 84 16.95 -15.16 33.48
N LYS A 85 18.25 -15.52 33.39
CA LYS A 85 19.15 -15.65 34.54
C LYS A 85 19.38 -14.29 35.20
N VAL A 86 18.99 -14.20 36.46
CA VAL A 86 19.04 -12.99 37.30
C VAL A 86 20.48 -12.72 37.72
N LYS A 87 20.97 -11.49 37.49
CA LYS A 87 22.32 -11.07 37.93
C LYS A 87 22.29 -10.28 39.24
N THR A 88 21.16 -9.69 39.63
CA THR A 88 21.05 -8.87 40.85
C THR A 88 19.75 -9.10 41.63
N TYR A 89 19.78 -8.90 42.96
CA TYR A 89 18.63 -9.10 43.85
C TYR A 89 17.47 -8.12 43.57
N GLU A 90 17.76 -6.90 43.13
CA GLU A 90 16.74 -5.92 42.72
C GLU A 90 16.03 -6.32 41.42
N GLU A 91 16.75 -6.97 40.49
CA GLU A 91 16.17 -7.52 39.26
C GLU A 91 15.29 -8.75 39.51
N TYR A 92 15.52 -9.52 40.59
CA TYR A 92 14.69 -10.66 40.99
C TYR A 92 13.29 -10.22 41.45
N LYS A 93 13.19 -9.06 42.11
CA LYS A 93 11.96 -8.60 42.76
C LYS A 93 10.94 -8.00 41.78
N ARG A 94 11.37 -7.64 40.56
CA ARG A 94 10.47 -7.18 39.49
C ARG A 94 10.10 -8.39 38.62
N ASN A 95 8.83 -8.81 38.64
CA ASN A 95 8.29 -9.75 37.65
C ASN A 95 8.51 -9.18 36.24
N ARG A 96 9.64 -9.53 35.60
CA ARG A 96 10.00 -8.96 34.30
C ARG A 96 9.08 -9.57 33.26
N TYR A 97 8.13 -8.78 32.78
CA TYR A 97 7.35 -9.10 31.61
C TYR A 97 7.98 -8.47 30.38
N ARG A 98 8.00 -9.21 29.29
CA ARG A 98 8.25 -8.70 27.94
C ARG A 98 6.94 -8.64 27.20
N TYR A 99 6.85 -7.69 26.29
CA TYR A 99 5.67 -7.51 25.45
C TYR A 99 6.05 -7.79 24.00
N LYS A 100 5.11 -8.29 23.22
CA LYS A 100 5.18 -8.36 21.76
C LYS A 100 3.84 -7.98 21.17
N LEU A 101 3.84 -7.47 19.93
CA LEU A 101 2.60 -7.25 19.18
C LEU A 101 1.97 -8.59 18.79
N THR A 102 0.64 -8.62 18.71
CA THR A 102 -0.07 -9.73 18.06
C THR A 102 0.03 -9.59 16.53
N PRO A 103 -0.11 -10.69 15.76
CA PRO A 103 -0.10 -10.63 14.29
C PRO A 103 -1.12 -9.65 13.70
N HIS A 104 -2.30 -9.54 14.33
CA HIS A 104 -3.34 -8.59 13.92
C HIS A 104 -2.88 -7.13 14.03
N THR A 105 -2.26 -6.76 15.15
CA THR A 105 -1.74 -5.39 15.35
C THR A 105 -0.61 -5.08 14.39
N ILE A 106 0.23 -6.07 14.05
CA ILE A 106 1.31 -5.89 13.07
C ILE A 106 0.73 -5.52 11.70
N GLU A 107 -0.28 -6.26 11.22
CA GLU A 107 -0.90 -5.95 9.93
C GLU A 107 -1.69 -4.63 9.95
N LEU A 108 -2.37 -4.31 11.05
CA LEU A 108 -3.03 -3.01 11.23
C LEU A 108 -2.00 -1.87 11.19
N GLU A 109 -0.90 -2.01 11.91
CA GLU A 109 0.13 -0.97 11.98
C GLU A 109 0.85 -0.80 10.64
N LYS A 110 1.12 -1.90 9.92
CA LYS A 110 1.60 -1.88 8.54
C LYS A 110 0.63 -1.15 7.61
N ALA A 111 -0.67 -1.41 7.72
CA ALA A 111 -1.68 -0.70 6.94
C ALA A 111 -1.68 0.80 7.26
N LEU A 112 -1.53 1.18 8.53
CA LEU A 112 -1.43 2.58 8.96
C LEU A 112 -0.15 3.26 8.45
N ILE A 113 1.01 2.60 8.52
CA ILE A 113 2.26 3.12 7.91
C ILE A 113 2.04 3.36 6.43
N ASN A 114 1.44 2.40 5.74
CA ASN A 114 1.13 2.56 4.33
C ASN A 114 0.18 3.74 4.11
N MET A 115 -0.86 3.91 4.93
CA MET A 115 -1.74 5.08 4.82
C MET A 115 -0.99 6.39 5.06
N GLU A 116 -0.12 6.47 6.07
CA GLU A 116 0.68 7.66 6.39
C GLU A 116 1.73 7.98 5.34
N SER A 117 2.47 6.98 4.86
CA SER A 117 3.46 7.14 3.79
C SER A 117 2.78 7.55 2.48
N ASN A 118 1.61 6.98 2.21
CA ASN A 118 0.79 7.35 1.08
C ASN A 118 0.07 8.72 1.25
N LEU A 119 0.14 9.37 2.43
CA LEU A 119 -0.32 10.76 2.66
C LEU A 119 0.80 11.79 2.46
N GLN A 120 2.07 11.35 2.40
CA GLN A 120 3.27 12.20 2.29
C GLN A 120 3.96 12.09 0.92
N SER A 121 3.72 11.04 0.15
CA SER A 121 4.23 10.91 -1.23
C SER A 121 3.19 11.38 -2.26
N ILE A 122 3.67 12.03 -3.34
CA ILE A 122 2.84 12.29 -4.51
C ILE A 122 2.41 10.93 -5.06
N ARG A 123 1.10 10.63 -5.00
CA ARG A 123 0.55 9.36 -5.48
C ARG A 123 0.44 9.37 -6.99
N GLY A 124 0.64 8.21 -7.62
CA GLY A 124 0.62 8.10 -9.07
C GLY A 124 1.84 8.75 -9.72
N SER A 125 1.93 8.66 -11.04
CA SER A 125 3.03 9.23 -11.80
C SER A 125 2.54 9.68 -13.17
N LEU A 126 3.18 10.72 -13.71
CA LEU A 126 3.04 11.13 -15.11
C LEU A 126 4.20 10.55 -15.91
N GLU A 127 4.43 9.25 -15.75
CA GLU A 127 5.50 8.59 -16.49
C GLU A 127 5.12 8.41 -17.95
N LYS A 128 5.92 9.02 -18.83
CA LYS A 128 5.87 8.78 -20.28
C LYS A 128 5.86 7.28 -20.63
N SER A 129 6.63 6.49 -19.89
CA SER A 129 6.80 5.04 -20.08
C SER A 129 5.48 4.27 -20.04
N LEU A 130 4.47 4.76 -19.30
CA LEU A 130 3.17 4.10 -19.17
C LEU A 130 2.41 4.08 -20.51
N THR A 131 2.48 5.19 -21.25
CA THR A 131 1.85 5.29 -22.57
C THR A 131 2.58 4.46 -23.63
N ASP A 132 3.91 4.38 -23.55
CA ASP A 132 4.72 3.55 -24.44
C ASP A 132 4.39 2.07 -24.23
N ARG A 133 4.32 1.61 -22.97
CA ARG A 133 3.97 0.22 -22.62
C ARG A 133 2.55 -0.16 -23.00
N LEU A 134 1.60 0.77 -22.92
CA LEU A 134 0.22 0.53 -23.35
C LEU A 134 0.16 0.23 -24.86
N LEU A 135 0.86 1.04 -25.65
CA LEU A 135 0.99 0.82 -27.10
C LEU A 135 1.67 -0.53 -27.39
N GLU A 136 2.75 -0.87 -26.68
CA GLU A 136 3.43 -2.17 -26.85
C GLU A 136 2.50 -3.36 -26.58
N GLU A 137 1.66 -3.34 -25.54
CA GLU A 137 0.72 -4.44 -25.31
C GLU A 137 -0.39 -4.50 -26.36
N LEU A 138 -0.84 -3.34 -26.86
CA LEU A 138 -1.79 -3.29 -27.94
C LEU A 138 -1.21 -3.97 -29.20
N GLU A 139 0.03 -3.61 -29.54
CA GLU A 139 0.76 -4.23 -30.65
C GLU A 139 0.99 -5.73 -30.43
N LYS A 140 1.29 -6.17 -29.20
CA LYS A 140 1.45 -7.61 -28.87
C LYS A 140 0.15 -8.40 -28.96
N LEU A 141 -0.98 -7.80 -28.60
CA LEU A 141 -2.29 -8.43 -28.71
C LEU A 141 -2.65 -8.61 -30.19
N PHE A 142 -2.52 -7.55 -30.99
CA PHE A 142 -2.90 -7.56 -32.39
C PHE A 142 -1.81 -8.07 -33.34
N SER A 143 -0.59 -8.35 -32.90
CA SER A 143 0.40 -9.09 -33.71
C SER A 143 0.26 -10.62 -33.59
N GLN A 144 -0.56 -11.09 -32.65
CA GLN A 144 -0.78 -12.53 -32.46
C GLN A 144 -1.54 -13.11 -33.65
N SER A 145 -0.95 -14.10 -34.31
CA SER A 145 -1.68 -14.95 -35.23
C SER A 145 -2.48 -15.98 -34.44
N LEU A 146 -3.75 -16.15 -34.83
CA LEU A 146 -4.61 -17.21 -34.33
C LEU A 146 -4.73 -18.30 -35.39
N SER A 147 -4.78 -19.54 -34.94
CA SER A 147 -5.11 -20.68 -35.81
C SER A 147 -6.57 -20.59 -36.27
N PRO A 148 -6.94 -21.17 -37.43
CA PRO A 148 -8.33 -21.22 -37.90
C PRO A 148 -9.30 -21.85 -36.90
N GLU A 149 -8.80 -22.81 -36.10
CA GLU A 149 -9.50 -23.32 -34.92
C GLU A 149 -8.72 -22.92 -33.66
N VAL A 150 -9.31 -22.04 -32.85
CA VAL A 150 -8.66 -21.53 -31.64
C VAL A 150 -8.57 -22.63 -30.58
N THR A 151 -7.35 -23.02 -30.23
CA THR A 151 -7.11 -23.98 -29.15
C THR A 151 -7.28 -23.33 -27.77
N LYS A 152 -7.52 -24.14 -26.73
CA LYS A 152 -7.58 -23.64 -25.33
C LYS A 152 -6.30 -22.92 -24.90
N ALA A 153 -5.13 -23.38 -25.38
CA ALA A 153 -3.85 -22.77 -25.05
C ALA A 153 -3.66 -21.40 -25.73
N GLU A 154 -4.13 -21.24 -26.97
CA GLU A 154 -4.15 -19.93 -27.65
C GLU A 154 -5.15 -18.98 -26.97
N ALA A 155 -6.32 -19.48 -26.59
CA ALA A 155 -7.32 -18.71 -25.85
C ALA A 155 -6.79 -18.17 -24.51
N GLN A 156 -6.04 -18.98 -23.75
CA GLN A 156 -5.35 -18.52 -22.54
C GLN A 156 -4.37 -17.39 -22.84
N LYS A 157 -3.50 -17.57 -23.85
CA LYS A 157 -2.49 -16.56 -24.20
C LYS A 157 -3.11 -15.23 -24.64
N ILE A 158 -4.22 -15.28 -25.38
CA ILE A 158 -4.97 -14.08 -25.76
C ILE A 158 -5.55 -13.41 -24.51
N ASN A 159 -6.12 -14.20 -23.59
CA ASN A 159 -6.64 -13.66 -22.34
C ASN A 159 -5.54 -12.98 -21.50
N ASP A 160 -4.38 -13.61 -21.31
CA ASP A 160 -3.27 -13.03 -20.55
C ASP A 160 -2.82 -11.68 -21.14
N LYS A 161 -2.75 -11.59 -22.47
CA LYS A 161 -2.41 -10.36 -23.19
C LYS A 161 -3.50 -9.30 -23.05
N TRP A 162 -4.76 -9.70 -23.10
CA TRP A 162 -5.91 -8.82 -22.90
C TRP A 162 -5.94 -8.24 -21.48
N GLU A 163 -5.74 -9.08 -20.46
CA GLU A 163 -5.65 -8.63 -19.07
C GLU A 163 -4.47 -7.68 -18.86
N SER A 164 -3.30 -8.00 -19.42
CA SER A 164 -2.12 -7.11 -19.34
C SER A 164 -2.37 -5.75 -19.99
N LEU A 165 -3.01 -5.73 -21.17
CA LEU A 165 -3.39 -4.49 -21.85
C LEU A 165 -4.33 -3.64 -20.96
N PHE A 166 -5.36 -4.27 -20.39
CA PHE A 166 -6.35 -3.58 -19.57
C PHE A 166 -5.78 -3.11 -18.23
N GLU A 167 -4.90 -3.90 -17.61
CA GLU A 167 -4.16 -3.50 -16.41
C GLU A 167 -3.33 -2.24 -16.68
N ARG A 168 -2.60 -2.19 -17.80
CA ARG A 168 -1.80 -1.02 -18.18
C ARG A 168 -2.66 0.20 -18.47
N PHE A 169 -3.81 0.01 -19.12
CA PHE A 169 -4.75 1.09 -19.38
C PHE A 169 -5.29 1.69 -18.07
N ASN A 170 -5.76 0.84 -17.15
CA ASN A 170 -6.25 1.29 -15.85
C ASN A 170 -5.16 1.95 -15.01
N LYS A 171 -3.93 1.40 -15.05
CA LYS A 171 -2.78 1.99 -14.38
C LYS A 171 -2.47 3.39 -14.90
N LEU A 172 -2.45 3.60 -16.21
CA LEU A 172 -2.24 4.92 -16.82
C LEU A 172 -3.27 5.93 -16.32
N ILE A 173 -4.56 5.57 -16.28
CA ILE A 173 -5.65 6.45 -15.83
C ILE A 173 -5.53 6.73 -14.34
N SER A 174 -5.33 5.68 -13.53
CA SER A 174 -5.22 5.79 -12.07
C SER A 174 -4.02 6.62 -11.66
N ASP A 175 -2.84 6.35 -12.22
CA ASP A 175 -1.60 7.04 -11.88
C ASP A 175 -1.67 8.53 -12.27
N ALA A 176 -2.23 8.86 -13.44
CA ALA A 176 -2.44 10.25 -13.83
C ALA A 176 -3.46 10.96 -12.92
N GLY A 177 -4.59 10.31 -12.60
CA GLY A 177 -5.63 10.86 -11.74
C GLY A 177 -5.15 11.11 -10.32
N LEU A 178 -4.43 10.15 -9.73
CA LEU A 178 -3.83 10.28 -8.40
C LEU A 178 -2.81 11.41 -8.33
N TYR A 179 -1.96 11.54 -9.36
CA TYR A 179 -0.93 12.57 -9.40
C TYR A 179 -1.54 13.97 -9.49
N LEU A 180 -2.49 14.17 -10.40
CA LEU A 180 -3.19 15.45 -10.54
C LEU A 180 -4.03 15.80 -9.30
N SER A 181 -4.67 14.82 -8.68
CA SER A 181 -5.42 15.03 -7.44
C SER A 181 -4.54 15.47 -6.28
N HIS A 182 -3.31 14.95 -6.20
CA HIS A 182 -2.36 15.34 -5.16
C HIS A 182 -1.80 16.75 -5.38
N ILE A 183 -1.61 17.15 -6.64
CA ILE A 183 -1.15 18.49 -7.02
C ILE A 183 -2.21 19.57 -6.73
N ASN A 184 -3.49 19.24 -6.85
CA ASN A 184 -4.59 20.19 -6.62
C ASN A 184 -5.03 20.28 -5.13
N GLY A 185 -4.32 19.63 -4.21
CA GLY A 185 -4.68 19.60 -2.78
C GLY A 185 -4.04 20.72 -1.94
N ASP A 186 -4.71 21.07 -0.84
CA ASP A 186 -4.37 22.18 0.08
C ASP A 186 -2.93 22.16 0.65
N LYS A 187 -2.26 21.00 0.65
CA LYS A 187 -0.90 20.84 1.22
C LYS A 187 0.21 21.47 0.38
N LEU A 188 0.00 21.74 -0.92
CA LEU A 188 1.00 22.40 -1.75
C LEU A 188 1.20 23.87 -1.39
N GLU A 189 0.20 24.53 -0.78
CA GLU A 189 0.30 25.94 -0.36
C GLU A 189 1.48 26.23 0.59
N LEU A 190 1.90 25.27 1.42
CA LEU A 190 3.05 25.46 2.32
C LEU A 190 4.38 25.45 1.57
N ILE A 191 4.51 24.62 0.52
CA ILE A 191 5.71 24.54 -0.32
C ILE A 191 5.80 25.78 -1.22
N MET A 192 4.64 26.32 -1.66
CA MET A 192 4.55 27.54 -2.47
C MET A 192 5.06 28.81 -1.77
N ARG A 193 5.32 28.78 -0.45
CA ARG A 193 5.80 29.93 0.34
C ARG A 193 7.32 30.00 0.49
N THR A 194 8.08 29.12 -0.18
CA THR A 194 9.55 29.06 -0.08
C THR A 194 10.23 29.20 -1.44
N GLU A 195 11.52 29.58 -1.46
CA GLU A 195 12.32 29.67 -2.71
C GLU A 195 12.39 28.34 -3.49
N SER A 196 12.14 27.20 -2.82
CA SER A 196 12.06 25.88 -3.44
C SER A 196 10.86 25.71 -4.39
N PHE A 197 9.87 26.61 -4.35
CA PHE A 197 8.70 26.57 -5.22
C PHE A 197 9.05 26.70 -6.71
N ILE A 198 9.97 27.61 -7.07
CA ILE A 198 10.31 27.85 -8.49
C ILE A 198 10.96 26.61 -9.09
N ILE A 199 11.85 25.95 -8.34
CA ILE A 199 12.52 24.72 -8.74
C ILE A 199 11.49 23.59 -8.93
N PHE A 200 10.59 23.41 -7.96
CA PHE A 200 9.50 22.43 -8.06
C PHE A 200 8.57 22.71 -9.24
N LYS A 201 8.14 23.97 -9.43
CA LYS A 201 7.26 24.37 -10.52
C LYS A 201 7.89 24.07 -11.88
N ASN A 202 9.15 24.40 -12.09
CA ASN A 202 9.84 24.13 -13.35
C ASN A 202 9.94 22.63 -13.60
N ALA A 203 10.36 21.85 -12.59
CA ALA A 203 10.42 20.39 -12.69
C ALA A 203 9.05 19.76 -12.99
N PHE A 204 7.98 20.26 -12.35
CA PHE A 204 6.61 19.80 -12.59
C PHE A 204 6.12 20.13 -14.00
N VAL A 205 6.36 21.36 -14.48
CA VAL A 205 5.97 21.77 -15.84
C VAL A 205 6.70 20.90 -16.87
N ASP A 206 8.00 20.70 -16.71
CA ASP A 206 8.79 19.84 -17.61
C ASP A 206 8.28 18.38 -17.57
N TYR A 207 8.00 17.86 -16.39
CA TYR A 207 7.46 16.52 -16.21
C TYR A 207 6.10 16.34 -16.89
N LEU A 208 5.18 17.28 -16.67
CA LEU A 208 3.84 17.28 -17.28
C LEU A 208 3.91 17.44 -18.81
N GLN A 209 4.76 18.33 -19.32
CA GLN A 209 4.93 18.53 -20.77
C GLN A 209 5.47 17.26 -21.45
N ASN A 210 6.44 16.59 -20.82
CA ASN A 210 6.98 15.33 -21.32
C ASN A 210 5.91 14.23 -21.36
N PHE A 211 5.09 14.12 -20.31
CA PHE A 211 3.96 13.20 -20.27
C PHE A 211 2.91 13.47 -21.36
N ILE A 212 2.45 14.73 -21.48
CA ILE A 212 1.46 15.13 -22.50
C ILE A 212 1.99 14.86 -23.90
N SER A 213 3.26 15.16 -24.16
CA SER A 213 3.89 14.93 -25.46
C SER A 213 3.92 13.44 -25.82
N ALA A 214 4.25 12.58 -24.85
CA ALA A 214 4.21 11.13 -25.03
C ALA A 214 2.78 10.62 -25.24
N LEU A 215 1.84 11.09 -24.43
CA LEU A 215 0.43 10.71 -24.53
C LEU A 215 -0.15 11.04 -25.89
N LYS A 216 0.09 12.26 -26.40
CA LYS A 216 -0.35 12.67 -27.76
C LYS A 216 0.26 11.79 -28.84
N LYS A 217 1.58 11.64 -28.82
CA LYS A 217 2.32 10.80 -29.78
C LYS A 217 1.77 9.37 -29.81
N ASN A 218 1.57 8.76 -28.65
CA ASN A 218 1.10 7.38 -28.56
C ASN A 218 -0.40 7.26 -28.83
N THR A 219 -1.20 8.30 -28.56
CA THR A 219 -2.62 8.32 -28.96
C THR A 219 -2.76 8.23 -30.48
N ASP A 220 -1.95 8.97 -31.24
CA ASP A 220 -2.01 8.94 -32.71
C ASP A 220 -1.62 7.55 -33.24
N LYS A 221 -0.60 6.91 -32.64
CA LYS A 221 -0.20 5.54 -32.98
C LYS A 221 -1.26 4.51 -32.60
N ILE A 222 -1.82 4.59 -31.40
CA ILE A 222 -2.90 3.70 -30.94
C ILE A 222 -4.09 3.80 -31.89
N LYS A 223 -4.49 5.02 -32.28
CA LYS A 223 -5.57 5.23 -33.26
C LYS A 223 -5.25 4.60 -34.62
N ALA A 224 -4.04 4.80 -35.13
CA ALA A 224 -3.59 4.20 -36.38
C ALA A 224 -3.68 2.66 -36.30
N ASN A 225 -3.10 2.06 -35.26
CA ASN A 225 -3.14 0.62 -35.03
C ASN A 225 -4.58 0.11 -34.92
N LEU A 226 -5.45 0.82 -34.19
CA LEU A 226 -6.85 0.42 -34.05
C LEU A 226 -7.62 0.45 -35.37
N ASN A 227 -7.32 1.42 -36.24
CA ASN A 227 -7.94 1.53 -37.56
C ASN A 227 -7.42 0.50 -38.58
N GLU A 228 -6.21 -0.04 -38.37
CA GLU A 228 -5.60 -1.06 -39.25
C GLU A 228 -6.06 -2.49 -38.91
N ILE A 229 -6.73 -2.70 -37.78
CA ILE A 229 -7.26 -4.00 -37.40
C ILE A 229 -8.52 -4.28 -38.20
N ASN A 230 -8.53 -5.39 -38.93
CA ASN A 230 -9.71 -5.88 -39.64
C ASN A 230 -10.72 -6.53 -38.67
N ASP A 231 -12.00 -6.45 -39.02
CA ASP A 231 -13.09 -7.01 -38.22
C ASP A 231 -12.92 -8.50 -37.94
N GLU A 232 -12.44 -9.29 -38.91
CA GLU A 232 -12.19 -10.73 -38.76
C GLU A 232 -11.23 -11.05 -37.60
N LYS A 233 -10.25 -10.19 -37.35
CA LYS A 233 -9.27 -10.37 -36.29
C LYS A 233 -9.82 -9.96 -34.93
N ILE A 234 -10.69 -8.96 -34.90
CA ILE A 234 -11.45 -8.61 -33.70
C ILE A 234 -12.33 -9.80 -33.30
N ASP A 235 -13.08 -10.35 -34.26
CA ASP A 235 -13.95 -11.51 -34.03
C ASP A 235 -13.16 -12.71 -33.51
N SER A 236 -12.03 -13.02 -34.14
CA SER A 236 -11.13 -14.11 -33.71
C SER A 236 -10.63 -13.94 -32.27
N ILE A 237 -10.29 -12.70 -31.86
CA ILE A 237 -9.87 -12.40 -30.48
C ILE A 237 -11.05 -12.55 -29.52
N ILE A 238 -12.24 -12.05 -29.88
CA ILE A 238 -13.44 -12.18 -29.05
C ILE A 238 -13.79 -13.66 -28.83
N GLU A 239 -13.77 -14.47 -29.88
CA GLU A 239 -14.01 -15.91 -29.79
C GLU A 239 -13.01 -16.60 -28.86
N ALA A 240 -11.72 -16.26 -28.97
CA ALA A 240 -10.68 -16.77 -28.08
C ALA A 240 -10.95 -16.40 -26.61
N LEU A 241 -11.34 -15.15 -26.34
CA LEU A 241 -11.69 -14.68 -25.00
C LEU A 241 -12.93 -15.41 -24.45
N ILE A 242 -13.97 -15.61 -25.27
CA ILE A 242 -15.17 -16.37 -24.89
C ILE A 242 -14.82 -17.82 -24.57
N LEU A 243 -13.99 -18.46 -25.40
CA LEU A 243 -13.56 -19.85 -25.21
C LEU A 243 -12.81 -20.00 -23.88
N HIS A 244 -11.86 -19.09 -23.60
CA HIS A 244 -11.17 -19.07 -22.32
C HIS A 244 -12.15 -18.86 -21.17
N GLN A 245 -13.05 -17.88 -21.27
CA GLN A 245 -14.00 -17.56 -20.21
C GLN A 245 -14.95 -18.71 -19.87
N ARG A 246 -15.36 -19.50 -20.87
CA ARG A 246 -16.16 -20.72 -20.71
C ARG A 246 -15.39 -21.88 -20.10
N SER A 247 -14.06 -21.90 -20.24
CA SER A 247 -13.21 -22.94 -19.66
C SER A 247 -13.04 -22.82 -18.15
N ILE A 248 -13.30 -21.64 -17.58
CA ILE A 248 -13.25 -21.39 -16.14
C ILE A 248 -14.53 -21.95 -15.50
N PRO A 249 -14.45 -22.99 -14.64
CA PRO A 249 -15.61 -23.50 -13.94
C PRO A 249 -16.12 -22.43 -12.96
N ARG A 250 -17.34 -21.95 -13.18
CA ARG A 250 -18.06 -21.06 -12.27
C ARG A 250 -19.17 -21.85 -11.59
N LEU A 251 -19.22 -21.82 -10.26
CA LEU A 251 -20.41 -22.24 -9.52
C LEU A 251 -21.47 -21.16 -9.73
N VAL A 252 -22.52 -21.48 -10.48
CA VAL A 252 -23.74 -20.67 -10.57
C VAL A 252 -24.60 -20.95 -9.35
#